data_AF-A0A921SXB4-F1
#
_entry.id   AF-A0A921SXB4-F1
#
_cell.length_a   1.000
_cell.length_b   1.000
_cell.length_c   1.000
_cell.angle_alpha   90.00
_cell.angle_beta   90.00
_cell.angle_gamma   90.00
#
_symmetry.space_group_name_H-M   'P 1'
#
loop_
_entity.id
_entity.type
_entity.pdbx_description
1 polymer ?
#
loop_
_entity_poly.entity_id
_entity_poly.type
_entity_poly.pdbx_seq_one_letter_code
_entity_poly.pdbx_strand_id
1 'polypeptide(L)' 'MESTPPAEERILQAALRRFAVDGLSAPLRAVAQDAGVSAGLIIHHYGSRA' A
#
# COMPACT_ATOMS: atom_id res chain seq x y z
N MET A 1 13.82 19.86 6.92
CA MET A 1 13.50 19.16 5.67
C MET A 1 12.88 17.85 6.08
N GLU A 2 11.56 17.74 6.03
CA GLU A 2 10.87 16.50 6.40
C GLU A 2 11.17 15.46 5.31
N SER A 3 11.96 14.44 5.65
CA SER A 3 12.18 13.31 4.76
C SER A 3 10.83 12.68 4.51
N THR A 4 10.40 12.62 3.24
CA THR A 4 9.22 11.84 2.86
C THR A 4 9.33 10.45 3.49
N PRO A 5 8.30 9.97 4.21
CA PRO A 5 8.35 8.65 4.82
C PRO A 5 8.63 7.61 3.74
N PRO A 6 9.42 6.56 4.07
CA PRO A 6 9.78 5.53 3.12
C PRO A 6 8.54 4.91 2.50
N ALA A 7 8.66 4.44 1.25
CA ALA A 7 7.52 3.92 0.49
C ALA A 7 6.74 2.83 1.26
N GLU A 8 7.44 2.01 2.03
CA GLU A 8 6.89 0.97 2.91
C GLU A 8 5.90 1.51 3.95
N GLU A 9 6.26 2.57 4.67
CA GLU A 9 5.40 3.22 5.68
C GLU A 9 4.11 3.75 5.03
N ARG A 10 4.22 4.35 3.84
CA ARG A 10 3.06 4.86 3.11
C ARG A 10 2.14 3.74 2.65
N ILE A 11 2.72 2.63 2.17
CA ILE A 11 1.97 1.44 1.75
C ILE A 11 1.23 0.85 2.95
N LEU A 12 1.90 0.74 4.11
CA LEU A 12 1.28 0.25 5.34
C LEU A 12 0.09 1.10 5.75
N GLN A 13 0.25 2.42 5.84
CA GLN A 13 -0.83 3.35 6.23
C GLN A 13 -2.01 3.33 5.25
N ALA A 14 -1.74 3.26 3.95
CA ALA A 14 -2.76 3.13 2.93
C ALA A 14 -3.51 1.79 3.05
N ALA A 15 -2.78 0.70 3.23
CA ALA A 15 -3.35 -0.65 3.39
C ALA A 15 -4.26 -0.71 4.63
N LEU A 16 -3.80 -0.16 5.76
CA LEU A 16 -4.53 -0.15 7.02
C LEU A 16 -5.87 0.56 6.87
N ARG A 17 -5.89 1.75 6.25
CA ARG A 17 -7.13 2.49 5.97
C ARG A 17 -8.05 1.75 5.02
N ARG A 18 -7.50 1.20 3.93
CA ARG A 18 -8.30 0.49 2.93
C ARG A 18 -8.94 -0.76 3.50
N PHE A 19 -8.18 -1.57 4.23
CA PHE A 19 -8.70 -2.78 4.84
C PHE A 19 -9.64 -2.51 6.01
N ALA A 20 -9.51 -1.38 6.71
CA ALA A 20 -10.47 -0.97 7.73
C ALA A 20 -11.84 -0.59 7.14
N VAL A 21 -11.89 -0.01 5.93
CA VAL A 21 -13.12 0.44 5.28
C VAL A 21 -13.74 -0.65 4.39
N ASP A 22 -12.93 -1.26 3.52
CA ASP A 22 -13.38 -2.18 2.47
C ASP A 22 -13.22 -3.66 2.88
N GLY A 23 -12.59 -3.94 4.02
CA GLY A 23 -12.23 -5.29 4.45
C GLY A 23 -11.09 -5.91 3.64
N LEU A 24 -10.75 -7.18 3.91
CA LEU A 24 -9.63 -7.90 3.26
C LEU A 24 -9.81 -8.16 1.75
N SER A 25 -11.01 -7.89 1.23
CA SER A 25 -11.34 -7.97 -0.20
C SER A 25 -10.87 -6.75 -1.00
N ALA A 26 -10.34 -5.71 -0.34
CA ALA A 26 -9.85 -4.52 -1.02
C ALA A 26 -8.78 -4.88 -2.07
N PRO A 27 -8.88 -4.38 -3.31
CA PRO A 27 -7.92 -4.70 -4.34
C PRO A 27 -6.57 -4.03 -4.05
N LEU A 28 -5.47 -4.76 -4.25
CA LEU A 28 -4.09 -4.26 -4.04
C LEU A 28 -3.81 -2.95 -4.83
N ARG A 29 -4.46 -2.79 -5.99
CA ARG A 29 -4.38 -1.56 -6.80
C ARG A 29 -4.95 -0.34 -6.08
N ALA A 30 -6.00 -0.47 -5.27
CA ALA A 30 -6.57 0.65 -4.53
C ALA A 30 -5.61 1.13 -3.43
N VAL A 31 -4.96 0.20 -2.73
CA VAL A 31 -3.89 0.50 -1.76
C VAL A 31 -2.73 1.22 -2.43
N ALA A 32 -2.32 0.77 -3.62
CA ALA A 32 -1.24 1.41 -4.38
C ALA A 32 -1.56 2.85 -4.78
N GLN A 33 -2.78 3.13 -5.22
CA GLN A 33 -3.25 4.48 -5.53
C GLN A 33 -3.18 5.38 -4.30
N ASP A 34 -3.69 4.93 -3.16
CA ASP A 34 -3.67 5.69 -1.91
C ASP A 34 -2.26 5.95 -1.37
N ALA A 35 -1.37 4.99 -1.57
CA ALA A 35 0.03 5.10 -1.19
C ALA A 35 0.88 5.90 -2.20
N GLY A 36 0.31 6.31 -3.35
CA GLY A 36 1.04 7.00 -4.41
C GLY A 36 2.19 6.18 -4.99
N VAL A 37 2.01 4.86 -5.12
CA VAL A 37 2.98 3.92 -5.69
C VAL A 37 2.35 3.07 -6.79
N SER A 38 3.17 2.37 -7.57
CA SER A 38 2.67 1.34 -8.47
C SER A 38 2.37 0.05 -7.70
N ALA A 39 1.35 -0.70 -8.12
CA ALA A 39 1.07 -2.01 -7.53
C ALA A 39 2.25 -3.00 -7.68
N GLY A 40 3.04 -2.86 -8.76
CA GLY A 40 4.27 -3.63 -8.95
C GLY A 40 5.34 -3.32 -7.90
N LEU A 41 5.42 -2.06 -7.43
CA LEU A 41 6.35 -1.69 -6.34
C LEU A 41 5.95 -2.36 -5.01
N ILE A 42 4.63 -2.50 -4.75
CA ILE A 42 4.14 -3.26 -3.58
C ILE A 42 4.57 -4.72 -3.68
N ILE A 43 4.37 -5.37 -4.84
CA ILE A 43 4.78 -6.77 -5.04
C ILE A 43 6.30 -6.92 -4.92
N HIS A 44 7.08 -5.93 -5.38
CA HIS A 44 8.52 -5.92 -5.21
C HIS A 44 8.95 -5.83 -3.73
N HIS A 45 8.28 -5.01 -2.92
CA HIS A 45 8.59 -4.85 -1.49
C HIS A 45 8.12 -6.02 -0.62
N TYR A 46 6.91 -6.54 -0.85
CA TYR A 46 6.26 -7.52 0.04
C TYR A 46 6.14 -8.93 -0.55
N GLY A 47 6.56 -9.12 -1.81
CA GLY A 47 6.30 -10.35 -2.55
C GLY A 47 4.88 -10.42 -3.11
N SER A 48 4.60 -11.48 -3.89
CA SER A 48 3.24 -11.77 -4.34
C SER A 48 2.44 -12.40 -3.21
N ARG A 49 1.21 -11.92 -3.00
CA ARG A 49 0.23 -12.55 -2.10
C ARG A 49 -0.02 -14.00 -2.58
N ALA A 50 0.43 -15.00 -1.83
CA ALA A 50 0.11 -16.42 -2.01
C ALA A 50 -1.08 -16.81 -1.13
#